data_AF-A0A7Y0A0G5-F1
#
_entry.id   AF-A0A7Y0A0G5-F1
#
_cell.length_a   1.000
_cell.length_b   1.000
_cell.length_c   1.000
_cell.angle_alpha   90.00
_cell.angle_beta   90.00
_cell.angle_gamma   90.00
#
_symmetry.space_group_name_H-M   'P 1'
#
loop_
_entity.id
_entity.type
_entity.pdbx_description
1 polymer ?
#
loop_
_entity_poly.entity_id
_entity_poly.type
_entity_poly.pdbx_seq_one_letter_code
_entity_poly.pdbx_strand_id
1 'polypeptide(L)'
;MFDWGAAAQLVTVAISLYGVRKIYLEMSLTSRNRIREEYKFAKEFLAELRGESRLDPFLREKGCQAITGDSRAIPEHVEYLLSLQAPSQALSQYSPGKKYLEHSDDAQSVHGFAFKKWYRKVWVRALLKGWYCTVTIFFGAASLWIPPLANAMFQDKHRRFIFALTSFPVSACCTFFFLYLLSRVASAELLMTQIRSGSQQGKGKGRRTRLKRNAEFAG
;
A
#
# COMPACT_ATOMS: atom_id res chain seq x y z
N MET A 1 -50.19 6.33 -22.11
CA MET A 1 -49.68 7.56 -21.46
C MET A 1 -48.20 7.34 -21.20
N PHE A 2 -47.34 8.21 -21.74
CA PHE A 2 -45.89 8.10 -21.57
C PHE A 2 -45.52 8.62 -20.17
N ASP A 3 -44.86 7.78 -19.39
CA ASP A 3 -44.60 8.06 -17.98
C ASP A 3 -43.39 9.02 -17.85
N TRP A 4 -43.67 10.32 -17.88
CA TRP A 4 -42.67 11.39 -17.93
C TRP A 4 -41.68 11.34 -16.76
N GLY A 5 -42.11 10.81 -15.61
CA GLY A 5 -41.26 10.61 -14.44
C GLY A 5 -40.13 9.59 -14.68
N ALA A 6 -40.41 8.50 -15.39
CA ALA A 6 -39.40 7.50 -15.72
C ALA A 6 -38.36 8.04 -16.71
N ALA A 7 -38.80 8.85 -17.68
CA ALA A 7 -37.91 9.51 -18.64
C ALA A 7 -36.94 10.48 -17.95
N ALA A 8 -37.43 11.29 -17.01
CA ALA A 8 -36.58 12.22 -16.25
C ALA A 8 -35.52 11.50 -15.40
N GLN A 9 -35.88 10.36 -14.79
CA GLN A 9 -34.93 9.54 -14.02
C GLN A 9 -33.82 8.97 -14.91
N LEU A 10 -34.15 8.47 -16.10
CA LEU A 10 -33.16 7.94 -17.05
C LEU A 10 -32.18 9.02 -17.53
N VAL A 11 -32.66 10.23 -17.82
CA VAL A 11 -31.78 11.36 -18.20
C VAL A 11 -30.85 11.74 -17.06
N THR A 12 -31.36 11.77 -15.83
CA THR A 12 -30.54 12.10 -14.64
C THR A 12 -29.46 11.05 -14.40
N VAL A 13 -29.77 9.76 -14.59
CA VAL A 13 -28.81 8.66 -14.52
C VAL A 13 -27.78 8.74 -15.64
N ALA A 14 -28.17 9.10 -16.86
CA ALA A 14 -27.24 9.24 -17.97
C ALA A 14 -26.23 10.38 -17.74
N ILE A 15 -26.69 11.52 -17.22
CA ILE A 15 -25.84 12.67 -16.89
C ILE A 15 -24.85 12.32 -15.78
N SER A 16 -25.33 11.66 -14.71
CA SER A 16 -24.45 11.27 -13.60
C SER A 16 -23.40 10.25 -14.04
N LEU A 17 -23.77 9.27 -14.86
CA LEU A 17 -22.85 8.27 -15.40
C LEU A 17 -21.78 8.91 -16.31
N TYR A 18 -22.18 9.89 -17.13
CA TYR A 18 -21.25 10.63 -17.97
C TYR A 18 -20.24 11.44 -17.15
N GLY A 19 -20.70 12.12 -16.09
CA GLY A 19 -19.84 12.86 -15.17
C GLY A 19 -18.80 11.95 -14.49
N VAL A 20 -19.23 10.81 -13.96
CA VAL A 20 -18.34 9.82 -13.34
C VAL A 20 -17.30 9.29 -14.34
N ARG A 21 -17.71 8.99 -15.58
CA ARG A 21 -16.79 8.52 -16.63
C ARG A 21 -15.72 9.56 -16.96
N LYS A 22 -16.08 10.84 -17.07
CA LYS A 22 -15.13 11.91 -17.37
C LYS A 22 -14.07 12.03 -16.27
N ILE A 23 -14.51 12.09 -15.02
CA ILE A 23 -13.61 12.17 -13.84
C ILE A 23 -12.64 10.98 -13.83
N TYR A 24 -13.16 9.78 -14.09
CA TYR A 24 -12.33 8.57 -14.15
C TYR A 24 -11.27 8.63 -15.25
N LEU A 25 -11.63 9.07 -16.46
CA LEU A 25 -10.69 9.20 -17.57
C LEU A 25 -9.61 10.25 -17.30
N GLU A 26 -9.99 11.39 -16.72
CA GLU A 26 -9.08 12.48 -16.40
C GLU A 26 -8.05 12.07 -15.32
N MET A 27 -8.50 11.35 -14.29
CA MET A 27 -7.61 10.73 -13.31
C MET A 27 -6.69 9.67 -13.93
N SER A 28 -7.22 8.84 -14.84
CA SER A 28 -6.44 7.79 -15.49
C SER A 28 -5.38 8.36 -16.44
N LEU A 29 -5.68 9.40 -17.21
CA LEU A 29 -4.71 10.03 -18.12
C LEU A 29 -3.59 10.74 -17.35
N THR A 30 -3.94 11.43 -16.26
CA THR A 30 -2.97 12.09 -15.36
C THR A 30 -1.96 11.09 -14.78
N SER A 31 -2.42 9.88 -14.44
CA SER A 31 -1.55 8.84 -13.87
C SER A 31 -0.41 8.42 -14.80
N ARG A 32 -0.64 8.38 -16.12
CA ARG A 32 0.37 7.91 -17.08
C ARG A 32 1.50 8.92 -17.28
N ASN A 33 1.16 10.22 -17.28
CA ASN A 33 2.17 11.28 -17.33
C ASN A 33 2.97 11.30 -16.03
N ARG A 34 2.31 11.13 -14.87
CA ARG A 34 2.97 11.03 -13.57
C ARG A 34 4.02 9.92 -13.52
N ILE A 35 3.70 8.73 -14.02
CA ILE A 35 4.66 7.59 -14.06
C ILE A 35 5.90 7.92 -14.91
N ARG A 36 5.74 8.67 -16.01
CA ARG A 36 6.89 9.07 -16.85
C ARG A 36 7.78 10.08 -16.14
N GLU A 37 7.20 11.03 -15.43
CA GLU A 37 7.93 12.01 -14.63
C GLU A 37 8.64 11.34 -13.44
N GLU A 38 7.96 10.45 -12.72
CA GLU A 38 8.53 9.62 -11.65
C GLU A 38 9.74 8.82 -12.16
N TYR A 39 9.63 8.22 -13.34
CA TYR A 39 10.75 7.49 -13.97
C TYR A 39 11.92 8.40 -14.34
N LYS A 40 11.65 9.56 -14.96
CA LYS A 40 12.69 10.52 -15.36
C LYS A 40 13.46 11.02 -14.14
N PHE A 41 12.73 11.40 -13.09
CA PHE A 41 13.30 11.82 -11.81
C PHE A 41 14.16 10.71 -11.18
N ALA A 42 13.62 9.49 -11.07
CA ALA A 42 14.36 8.37 -10.49
C ALA A 42 15.63 8.04 -11.29
N LYS A 43 15.58 8.14 -12.62
CA LYS A 43 16.74 7.93 -13.49
C LYS A 43 17.82 8.98 -13.25
N GLU A 44 17.46 10.25 -13.21
CA GLU A 44 18.37 11.38 -12.98
C GLU A 44 19.00 11.28 -11.58
N PHE A 45 18.18 11.09 -10.55
CA PHE A 45 18.65 10.93 -9.17
C PHE A 45 19.61 9.75 -9.01
N LEU A 46 19.28 8.58 -9.57
CA LEU A 46 20.16 7.40 -9.48
C LEU A 46 21.45 7.54 -10.28
N ALA A 47 21.45 8.30 -11.38
CA ALA A 47 22.65 8.60 -12.15
C ALA A 47 23.58 9.51 -11.34
N GLU A 48 23.03 10.52 -10.67
CA GLU A 48 23.77 11.41 -9.79
C GLU A 48 24.29 10.70 -8.53
N LEU A 49 23.49 9.81 -7.93
CA LEU A 49 23.88 9.04 -6.75
C LEU A 49 25.07 8.09 -7.00
N ARG A 50 25.24 7.63 -8.26
CA ARG A 50 26.33 6.75 -8.69
C ARG A 50 27.53 7.49 -9.27
N GLY A 51 27.38 8.78 -9.56
CA GLY A 51 28.46 9.61 -10.06
C GLY A 51 29.52 9.88 -8.98
N GLU A 52 30.71 10.29 -9.41
CA GLU A 52 31.82 10.66 -8.51
C GLU A 52 31.56 11.97 -7.73
N SER A 53 30.52 12.72 -8.09
CA SER A 53 30.13 13.94 -7.37
C SER A 53 29.36 13.55 -6.12
N ARG A 54 29.98 13.75 -4.94
CA ARG A 54 29.30 13.58 -3.65
C ARG A 54 28.07 14.48 -3.62
N LEU A 55 26.89 13.88 -3.74
CA LEU A 55 25.63 14.60 -3.56
C LEU A 55 25.62 15.27 -2.19
N ASP A 56 25.16 16.52 -2.16
CA ASP A 56 24.93 17.21 -0.90
C ASP A 56 23.92 16.39 -0.05
N PRO A 57 24.16 16.21 1.27
CA PRO A 57 23.29 15.40 2.12
C PRO A 57 21.82 15.82 2.07
N PHE A 58 21.56 17.12 1.90
CA PHE A 58 20.20 17.64 1.75
C PHE A 58 19.54 17.18 0.44
N LEU A 59 20.27 17.21 -0.67
CA LEU A 59 19.76 16.78 -1.97
C LEU A 59 19.48 15.27 -1.98
N ARG A 60 20.34 14.50 -1.30
CA ARG A 60 20.16 13.06 -1.07
C ARG A 60 18.89 12.79 -0.27
N GLU A 61 18.66 13.51 0.82
CA GLU A 61 17.41 13.40 1.62
C GLU A 61 16.16 13.70 0.79
N LYS A 62 16.17 14.82 0.05
CA LYS A 62 15.02 15.22 -0.76
C LYS A 62 14.75 14.27 -1.91
N GLY A 63 15.79 13.75 -2.56
CA GLY A 63 15.65 12.74 -3.59
C GLY A 63 15.08 11.43 -3.06
N CYS A 64 15.56 10.96 -1.92
CA CYS A 64 15.00 9.78 -1.26
C CYS A 64 13.52 9.98 -0.85
N GLN A 65 13.15 11.16 -0.33
CA GLN A 65 11.76 11.51 0.01
C GLN A 65 10.85 11.54 -1.24
N ALA A 66 11.36 12.06 -2.35
CA ALA A 66 10.63 12.13 -3.62
C ALA A 66 10.41 10.73 -4.23
N ILE A 67 11.40 9.84 -4.16
CA ILE A 67 11.26 8.45 -4.67
C ILE A 67 10.31 7.61 -3.80
N THR A 68 10.36 7.79 -2.47
CA THR A 68 9.47 7.07 -1.56
C THR A 68 8.05 7.63 -1.50
N GLY A 69 7.86 8.89 -1.91
CA GLY A 69 6.62 9.63 -1.65
C GLY A 69 6.34 9.83 -0.16
N ASP A 70 7.36 9.70 0.72
CA ASP A 70 7.25 9.89 2.16
C ASP A 70 8.23 10.97 2.63
N SER A 71 7.67 12.09 3.11
CA SER A 71 8.42 13.21 3.70
C SER A 71 9.32 12.84 4.88
N ARG A 72 9.08 11.70 5.53
CA ARG A 72 9.86 11.23 6.68
C ARG A 72 10.83 10.11 6.33
N ALA A 73 11.03 9.80 5.05
CA ALA A 73 11.92 8.72 4.63
C ALA A 73 13.38 9.03 5.00
N ILE A 74 14.05 8.05 5.61
CA ILE A 74 15.45 8.16 6.00
C ILE A 74 16.31 7.63 4.84
N PRO A 75 17.32 8.38 4.35
CA PRO A 75 18.08 8.03 3.15
C PRO A 75 18.71 6.64 3.18
N GLU A 76 19.31 6.27 4.31
CA GLU A 76 19.99 4.98 4.52
C GLU A 76 19.04 3.80 4.31
N HIS A 77 17.79 3.93 4.75
CA HIS A 77 16.77 2.91 4.60
C HIS A 77 16.32 2.79 3.13
N VAL A 78 16.20 3.92 2.45
CA VAL A 78 15.79 3.97 1.04
C VAL A 78 16.87 3.38 0.15
N GLU A 79 18.14 3.67 0.40
CA GLU A 79 19.27 3.08 -0.32
C GLU A 79 19.36 1.57 -0.11
N TYR A 80 19.14 1.10 1.12
CA TYR A 80 19.05 -0.34 1.38
C TYR A 80 17.89 -0.97 0.58
N LEU A 81 16.70 -0.38 0.60
CA LEU A 81 15.55 -0.85 -0.17
C LEU A 81 15.81 -0.83 -1.68
N LEU A 82 16.56 0.15 -2.19
CA LEU A 82 16.99 0.22 -3.59
C LEU A 82 18.01 -0.87 -3.96
N SER A 83 18.75 -1.39 -2.98
CA SER A 83 19.70 -2.49 -3.17
C SER A 83 19.05 -3.88 -3.21
N LEU A 84 17.77 -4.00 -2.81
CA LEU A 84 17.04 -5.26 -2.87
C LEU A 84 16.74 -5.67 -4.32
N GLN A 85 16.49 -6.97 -4.53
CA GLN A 85 16.20 -7.54 -5.86
C GLN A 85 14.92 -6.96 -6.50
N ALA A 86 13.95 -6.53 -5.69
CA ALA A 86 12.67 -5.96 -6.14
C ALA A 86 12.45 -4.57 -5.50
N PRO A 87 13.24 -3.55 -5.88
CA PRO A 87 13.29 -2.28 -5.15
C PRO A 87 11.97 -1.51 -5.25
N SER A 88 11.28 -1.55 -6.39
CA SER A 88 9.98 -0.89 -6.57
C SER A 88 8.88 -1.45 -5.65
N GLN A 89 8.86 -2.78 -5.46
CA GLN A 89 7.91 -3.42 -4.56
C GLN A 89 8.25 -3.12 -3.09
N ALA A 90 9.52 -3.16 -2.73
CA ALA A 90 9.98 -2.85 -1.39
C ALA A 90 9.68 -1.39 -1.01
N LEU A 91 9.93 -0.46 -1.92
CA LEU A 91 9.63 0.98 -1.77
C LEU A 91 8.13 1.26 -1.61
N SER A 92 7.29 0.66 -2.45
CA SER A 92 5.83 0.86 -2.36
C SER A 92 5.23 0.29 -1.08
N GLN A 93 5.81 -0.76 -0.52
CA GLN A 93 5.38 -1.37 0.74
C GLN A 93 5.95 -0.67 1.98
N TYR A 94 7.03 0.09 1.82
CA TYR A 94 7.72 0.77 2.92
C TYR A 94 6.87 1.88 3.56
N SER A 95 6.35 2.83 2.76
CA SER A 95 5.52 3.95 3.25
C SER A 95 4.29 3.49 4.09
N PRO A 96 3.44 2.54 3.61
CA PRO A 96 2.32 2.06 4.41
C PRO A 96 2.76 1.23 5.63
N GLY A 97 3.82 0.44 5.51
CA GLY A 97 4.31 -0.48 6.54
C GLY A 97 5.13 0.18 7.67
N LYS A 98 5.70 1.36 7.42
CA LYS A 98 6.57 2.09 8.36
C LYS A 98 5.98 2.29 9.75
N LYS A 99 4.65 2.47 9.88
CA LYS A 99 3.97 2.63 11.17
C LYS A 99 4.07 1.39 12.09
N TYR A 100 4.35 0.22 11.50
CA TYR A 100 4.43 -1.07 12.19
C TYR A 100 5.88 -1.60 12.32
N LEU A 101 6.84 -0.86 11.75
CA LEU A 101 8.26 -1.18 11.77
C LEU A 101 8.95 -0.26 12.77
N GLU A 102 9.68 -0.83 13.72
CA GLU A 102 10.55 -0.09 14.64
C GLU A 102 12.02 -0.39 14.28
N HIS A 103 12.87 0.63 14.39
CA HIS A 103 14.32 0.42 14.34
C HIS A 103 14.74 -0.22 15.65
N SER A 104 15.46 -1.33 15.58
CA SER A 104 16.00 -1.98 16.77
C SER A 104 17.32 -2.64 16.41
N ASP A 105 18.37 -2.32 17.16
CA ASP A 105 19.70 -2.96 17.11
C ASP A 105 19.71 -4.39 17.67
N ASP A 106 18.56 -5.05 17.67
CA ASP A 106 18.38 -6.35 18.30
C ASP A 106 18.88 -7.46 17.36
N ALA A 107 19.43 -8.55 17.89
CA ALA A 107 20.14 -9.60 17.13
C ALA A 107 19.26 -10.40 16.12
N GLN A 108 17.94 -10.18 16.15
CA GLN A 108 16.98 -10.71 15.17
C GLN A 108 16.64 -9.71 14.04
N SER A 109 17.16 -8.49 14.10
CA SER A 109 17.01 -7.49 13.05
C SER A 109 17.87 -7.89 11.85
N VAL A 110 17.23 -8.01 10.69
CA VAL A 110 17.96 -8.13 9.43
C VAL A 110 18.18 -6.69 8.97
N HIS A 111 19.38 -6.16 9.24
CA HIS A 111 19.81 -4.82 8.84
C HIS A 111 18.94 -3.66 9.40
N GLY A 112 18.63 -3.69 10.70
CA GLY A 112 18.02 -2.55 11.41
C GLY A 112 16.50 -2.42 11.29
N PHE A 113 15.81 -3.33 10.59
CA PHE A 113 14.35 -3.37 10.58
C PHE A 113 13.82 -4.46 11.51
N ALA A 114 13.04 -4.07 12.52
CA ALA A 114 12.30 -4.99 13.39
C ALA A 114 10.80 -4.63 13.38
N PHE A 115 9.94 -5.63 13.58
CA PHE A 115 8.55 -5.32 13.92
C PHE A 115 8.50 -4.71 15.33
N LYS A 116 7.61 -3.73 15.52
CA LYS A 116 7.29 -3.16 16.83
C LYS A 116 7.07 -4.27 17.87
N LYS A 117 7.55 -4.11 19.12
CA LYS A 117 7.59 -5.18 20.15
C LYS A 117 6.29 -6.01 20.28
N TRP A 118 5.12 -5.39 20.14
CA TRP A 118 3.81 -6.07 20.17
C TRP A 118 3.50 -6.90 18.92
N TYR A 119 4.01 -6.50 17.75
CA TYR A 119 3.78 -7.13 16.45
C TYR A 119 4.84 -8.19 16.09
N ARG A 120 5.85 -8.40 16.94
CA ARG A 120 6.92 -9.39 16.72
C ARG A 120 6.37 -10.83 16.67
N LYS A 121 5.30 -11.14 17.43
CA LYS A 121 4.70 -12.48 17.48
C LYS A 121 3.88 -12.78 16.22
N VAL A 122 4.13 -13.92 15.57
CA VAL A 122 3.38 -14.41 14.40
C VAL A 122 1.88 -14.53 14.71
N TRP A 123 1.56 -15.02 15.91
CA TRP A 123 0.18 -15.17 16.39
C TRP A 123 -0.58 -13.85 16.50
N VAL A 124 0.06 -12.78 17.00
CA VAL A 124 -0.58 -11.47 17.11
C VAL A 124 -0.88 -10.89 15.72
N ARG A 125 0.00 -11.12 14.76
CA ARG A 125 -0.21 -10.71 13.35
C ARG A 125 -1.35 -11.49 12.69
N ALA A 126 -1.41 -12.80 12.91
CA ALA A 126 -2.50 -13.64 12.43
C ALA A 126 -3.85 -13.25 13.05
N LEU A 127 -3.87 -12.94 14.36
CA LEU A 127 -5.08 -12.54 15.08
C LEU A 127 -5.57 -11.16 14.63
N LEU A 128 -4.68 -10.19 14.41
CA LEU A 128 -5.07 -8.90 13.84
C LEU A 128 -5.62 -9.02 12.42
N LYS A 129 -4.98 -9.83 11.56
CA LYS A 129 -5.52 -10.11 10.22
C LYS A 129 -6.89 -10.77 10.28
N GLY A 130 -7.05 -11.75 11.17
CA GLY A 130 -8.33 -12.41 11.43
C GLY A 130 -9.39 -11.39 11.85
N TRP A 131 -9.09 -10.55 12.83
CA TRP A 131 -9.98 -9.50 13.32
C TRP A 131 -10.37 -8.48 12.24
N TYR A 132 -9.41 -7.97 11.46
CA TYR A 132 -9.72 -7.04 10.40
C TYR A 132 -10.51 -7.69 9.26
N CYS A 133 -10.24 -8.96 8.95
CA CYS A 133 -11.00 -9.73 7.97
C CYS A 133 -12.44 -9.94 8.43
N THR A 134 -12.65 -10.35 9.69
CA THR A 134 -13.99 -10.55 10.24
C THR A 134 -14.79 -9.25 10.28
N VAL A 135 -14.18 -8.14 10.69
CA VAL A 135 -14.82 -6.81 10.68
C VAL A 135 -15.19 -6.38 9.25
N THR A 136 -14.29 -6.58 8.28
CA THR A 136 -14.56 -6.25 6.86
C THR A 136 -15.72 -7.07 6.31
N ILE A 137 -15.74 -8.38 6.58
CA ILE A 137 -16.84 -9.26 6.17
C ILE A 137 -18.15 -8.87 6.87
N PHE A 138 -18.10 -8.53 8.17
CA PHE A 138 -19.25 -8.12 8.94
C PHE A 138 -19.88 -6.83 8.40
N PHE A 139 -19.09 -5.77 8.15
CA PHE A 139 -19.62 -4.52 7.59
C PHE A 139 -20.05 -4.65 6.13
N GLY A 140 -19.33 -5.46 5.34
CA GLY A 140 -19.72 -5.78 3.97
C GLY A 140 -21.05 -6.53 3.91
N ALA A 141 -21.23 -7.55 4.75
CA ALA A 141 -22.48 -8.28 4.89
C ALA A 141 -23.58 -7.36 5.41
N ALA A 142 -23.32 -6.57 6.45
CA ALA A 142 -24.28 -5.60 6.99
C ALA A 142 -24.81 -4.66 5.90
N SER A 143 -23.95 -4.22 4.97
CA SER A 143 -24.36 -3.38 3.83
C SER A 143 -25.41 -4.06 2.94
N LEU A 144 -25.28 -5.38 2.72
CA LEU A 144 -26.23 -6.18 1.96
C LEU A 144 -27.57 -6.36 2.68
N TRP A 145 -27.56 -6.33 4.02
CA TRP A 145 -28.76 -6.43 4.86
C TRP A 145 -29.48 -5.10 5.10
N ILE A 146 -28.91 -3.95 4.69
CA ILE A 146 -29.56 -2.63 4.85
C ILE A 146 -30.92 -2.57 4.12
N PRO A 147 -31.06 -2.98 2.85
CA PRO A 147 -32.35 -2.91 2.15
C PRO A 147 -33.48 -3.77 2.76
N PRO A 148 -33.28 -5.05 3.11
CA PRO A 148 -34.33 -5.84 3.76
C PRO A 148 -34.64 -5.34 5.17
N LEU A 149 -33.64 -4.87 5.92
CA LEU A 149 -33.86 -4.29 7.25
C LEU A 149 -34.68 -2.99 7.18
N ALA A 150 -34.39 -2.13 6.21
CA ALA A 150 -35.16 -0.91 5.97
C ALA A 150 -36.62 -1.22 5.61
N ASN A 151 -36.85 -2.26 4.80
CA ASN A 151 -38.19 -2.72 4.44
C ASN A 151 -38.97 -3.27 5.64
N ALA A 152 -38.31 -3.93 6.60
CA ALA A 152 -38.95 -4.47 7.79
C ALA A 152 -39.28 -3.40 8.84
N MET A 153 -38.44 -2.37 8.99
CA MET A 153 -38.64 -1.33 10.01
C MET A 153 -39.55 -0.18 9.59
N PHE A 154 -39.59 0.18 8.30
CA PHE A 154 -40.32 1.37 7.85
C PHE A 154 -41.42 0.98 6.85
N GLN A 155 -42.68 1.28 7.17
CA GLN A 155 -43.79 1.13 6.21
C GLN A 155 -43.70 2.20 5.10
N ASP A 156 -43.19 3.40 5.40
CA ASP A 156 -43.11 4.51 4.44
C ASP A 156 -41.97 4.39 3.43
N LYS A 157 -42.28 4.53 2.13
CA LYS A 157 -41.28 4.49 1.03
C LYS A 157 -40.18 5.55 1.19
N HIS A 158 -40.54 6.76 1.62
CA HIS A 158 -39.58 7.87 1.76
C HIS A 158 -38.56 7.62 2.89
N ARG A 159 -39.01 7.11 4.04
CA ARG A 159 -38.12 6.80 5.18
C ARG A 159 -37.13 5.69 4.85
N ARG A 160 -37.56 4.66 4.10
CA ARG A 160 -36.68 3.59 3.59
C ARG A 160 -35.57 4.15 2.70
N PHE A 161 -35.92 5.04 1.78
CA PHE A 161 -34.95 5.63 0.85
C PHE A 161 -33.91 6.48 1.59
N ILE A 162 -34.35 7.33 2.52
CA ILE A 162 -33.45 8.16 3.32
C ILE A 162 -32.48 7.29 4.14
N PHE A 163 -32.98 6.26 4.82
CA PHE A 163 -32.15 5.35 5.62
C PHE A 163 -31.11 4.58 4.78
N ALA A 164 -31.50 4.10 3.60
CA ALA A 164 -30.60 3.40 2.70
C ALA A 164 -29.51 4.35 2.15
N LEU A 165 -29.90 5.58 1.79
CA LEU A 165 -29.00 6.59 1.24
C LEU A 165 -27.93 7.01 2.25
N THR A 166 -28.25 7.09 3.55
CA THR A 166 -27.28 7.46 4.58
C THR A 166 -26.43 6.28 5.05
N SER A 167 -27.02 5.09 5.17
CA SER A 167 -26.35 3.95 5.80
C SER A 167 -25.35 3.26 4.85
N PHE A 168 -25.64 3.26 3.55
CA PHE A 168 -24.77 2.66 2.53
C PHE A 168 -23.39 3.33 2.40
N PRO A 169 -23.26 4.67 2.27
CA PRO A 169 -21.95 5.31 2.19
C PRO A 169 -21.16 5.18 3.49
N VAL A 170 -21.83 5.18 4.64
CA VAL A 170 -21.18 4.99 5.95
C VAL A 170 -20.58 3.59 6.06
N SER A 171 -21.33 2.54 5.69
CA SER A 171 -20.82 1.17 5.72
C SER A 171 -19.69 0.95 4.71
N ALA A 172 -19.80 1.53 3.51
CA ALA A 172 -18.77 1.46 2.48
C ALA A 172 -17.48 2.16 2.94
N CYS A 173 -17.59 3.35 3.55
CA CYS A 173 -16.45 4.10 4.08
C CYS A 173 -15.73 3.32 5.19
N CYS A 174 -16.48 2.74 6.14
CA CYS A 174 -15.92 1.90 7.19
C CYS A 174 -15.19 0.67 6.62
N THR A 175 -15.80 -0.03 5.66
CA THR A 175 -15.21 -1.22 5.03
C THR A 175 -13.91 -0.87 4.31
N PHE A 176 -13.89 0.24 3.58
CA PHE A 176 -12.69 0.74 2.89
C PHE A 176 -11.57 1.08 3.88
N PHE A 177 -11.88 1.75 4.99
CA PHE A 177 -10.90 2.10 6.01
C PHE A 177 -10.26 0.87 6.67
N PHE A 178 -11.05 -0.16 6.98
CA PHE A 178 -10.53 -1.40 7.55
C PHE A 178 -9.73 -2.23 6.55
N LEU A 179 -10.14 -2.27 5.28
CA LEU A 179 -9.36 -2.90 4.22
C LEU A 179 -8.02 -2.18 4.01
N TYR A 180 -8.02 -0.85 4.10
CA TYR A 180 -6.81 -0.04 4.06
C TYR A 180 -5.87 -0.36 5.24
N LEU A 181 -6.38 -0.55 6.45
CA LEU A 181 -5.56 -0.97 7.59
C LEU A 181 -4.97 -2.38 7.39
N LEU A 182 -5.75 -3.32 6.84
CA LEU A 182 -5.29 -4.67 6.54
C LEU A 182 -4.15 -4.66 5.51
N SER A 183 -4.27 -3.87 4.45
CA SER A 183 -3.23 -3.76 3.41
C SER A 183 -1.92 -3.21 3.95
N ARG A 184 -1.96 -2.30 4.94
CA ARG A 184 -0.75 -1.81 5.63
C ARG A 184 -0.03 -2.90 6.42
N VAL A 185 -0.77 -3.75 7.13
CA VAL A 185 -0.20 -4.88 7.88
C VAL A 185 0.40 -5.92 6.92
N ALA A 186 -0.30 -6.22 5.82
CA ALA A 186 0.19 -7.12 4.79
C ALA A 186 1.46 -6.59 4.10
N SER A 187 1.52 -5.29 3.81
CA SER A 187 2.69 -4.63 3.21
C SER A 187 3.93 -4.75 4.10
N ALA A 188 3.78 -4.60 5.42
CA ALA A 188 4.89 -4.75 6.36
C ALA A 188 5.43 -6.19 6.40
N GLU A 189 4.58 -7.20 6.24
CA GLU A 189 5.01 -8.60 6.16
C GLU A 189 5.70 -8.95 4.85
N LEU A 190 5.14 -8.49 3.73
CA LEU A 190 5.75 -8.70 2.42
C LEU A 190 7.15 -8.09 2.37
N LEU A 191 7.32 -6.87 2.89
CA LEU A 191 8.62 -6.23 3.00
C LEU A 191 9.62 -7.09 3.77
N MET A 192 9.20 -7.67 4.90
CA MET A 192 10.04 -8.53 5.73
C MET A 192 10.39 -9.86 5.05
N THR A 193 9.48 -10.43 4.24
CA THR A 193 9.81 -11.61 3.44
C THR A 193 10.84 -11.30 2.36
N GLN A 194 10.76 -10.13 1.72
CA GLN A 194 11.73 -9.67 0.72
C GLN A 194 13.10 -9.38 1.33
N ILE A 195 13.15 -8.75 2.51
CA ILE A 195 14.40 -8.53 3.25
C ILE A 195 15.03 -9.87 3.64
N ARG A 196 14.24 -10.84 4.11
CA ARG A 196 14.72 -12.17 4.51
C ARG A 196 15.25 -12.97 3.32
N SER A 197 14.58 -12.94 2.18
CA SER A 197 15.04 -13.64 0.96
C SER A 197 16.31 -13.00 0.39
N GLY A 198 16.40 -11.67 0.38
CA GLY A 198 17.62 -10.94 -0.02
C GLY A 198 18.84 -11.27 0.86
N SER A 199 18.64 -11.37 2.19
CA SER A 199 19.71 -11.73 3.13
C SER A 199 20.23 -13.17 2.94
N GLN A 200 19.33 -14.13 2.68
CA GLN A 200 19.68 -15.53 2.40
C GLN A 200 20.52 -15.66 1.13
N GLN A 201 20.19 -14.91 0.08
CA GLN A 201 20.90 -14.94 -1.20
C GLN A 201 22.30 -14.30 -1.11
N GLY A 202 22.45 -13.23 -0.31
CA GLY A 202 23.76 -12.62 -0.01
C GLY A 202 24.71 -13.58 0.73
N LYS A 203 24.20 -14.35 1.70
CA LYS A 203 24.99 -15.38 2.40
C LYS A 203 25.40 -16.54 1.48
N GLY A 204 24.54 -16.93 0.54
CA GLY A 204 24.84 -17.97 -0.46
C GLY A 204 25.95 -17.55 -1.45
N LYS A 205 25.91 -16.29 -1.93
CA LYS A 205 26.94 -15.74 -2.82
C LYS A 205 28.30 -15.63 -2.12
N GLY A 206 28.31 -15.11 -0.88
CA GLY A 206 29.51 -14.98 -0.06
C GLY A 206 30.22 -16.31 0.21
N ARG A 207 29.48 -17.38 0.50
CA ARG A 207 30.02 -18.74 0.68
C ARG A 207 30.69 -19.29 -0.60
N ARG A 208 30.08 -19.09 -1.78
CA ARG A 208 30.65 -19.53 -3.05
C ARG A 208 31.96 -18.80 -3.40
N THR A 209 32.05 -17.49 -3.14
CA THR A 209 33.29 -16.73 -3.33
C THR A 209 34.41 -17.09 -2.35
N ARG A 210 34.09 -17.52 -1.12
CA ARG A 210 35.09 -18.02 -0.18
C ARG A 210 35.57 -19.42 -0.56
N LEU A 211 34.68 -20.29 -1.02
CA LEU A 211 35.04 -21.64 -1.49
C LEU A 211 35.90 -21.59 -2.76
N LYS A 212 35.61 -20.67 -3.70
CA LYS A 212 36.48 -20.46 -4.88
C LYS A 212 37.86 -19.95 -4.50
N ARG A 213 37.96 -18.93 -3.63
CA ARG A 213 39.27 -18.45 -3.15
C ARG A 213 40.06 -19.53 -2.42
N ASN A 214 39.43 -20.30 -1.53
CA ASN A 214 40.12 -21.37 -0.82
C ASN A 214 40.58 -22.50 -1.75
N ALA A 215 39.89 -22.74 -2.86
CA ALA A 215 40.32 -23.70 -3.88
C ALA A 215 41.50 -23.18 -4.73
N GLU A 216 41.58 -21.87 -4.97
CA GLU A 216 42.70 -21.23 -5.68
C GLU A 216 43.97 -21.13 -4.82
N PHE A 217 43.85 -21.12 -3.48
CA PHE A 217 45.01 -21.14 -2.56
C PHE A 217 45.50 -22.55 -2.19
N ALA A 218 44.80 -23.60 -2.65
CA ALA A 218 45.10 -25.00 -2.30
C ALA A 218 45.66 -25.84 -3.47
N GLY A 219 45.88 -25.22 -4.64
CA GLY A 219 46.54 -25.82 -5.80
C GLY A 219 47.78 -25.04 -6.17
#